data_AF-A0A1H4D450-F1
#
_entry.id   AF-A0A1H4D450-F1
#
_cell.length_a   1.000
_cell.length_b   1.000
_cell.length_c   1.000
_cell.angle_alpha   90.00
_cell.angle_beta   90.00
_cell.angle_gamma   90.00
#
_symmetry.space_group_name_H-M   'P 1'
#
loop_
_entity.id
_entity.type
_entity.pdbx_description
1 polymer ?
#
loop_
_entity_poly.entity_id
_entity_poly.type
_entity_poly.pdbx_seq_one_letter_code
_entity_poly.pdbx_strand_id
1 'polypeptide(L)'
;MTTVGRWMSKAEYEMMAKTGRMVEGAGGQTFVATGGPGAFNAAAKGSVYVEFQVPTNSLLQGGQANWFKVLGPNSGKAMQGALQKQGGELVPQIQNLSPILKVK
;
A
#
# COMPACT_ATOMS: atom_id res chain seq x y z
N MET A 1 5.47 4.20 12.27
CA MET A 1 5.31 3.07 11.32
C MET A 1 3.94 2.48 11.55
N THR A 2 3.21 2.19 10.49
CA THR A 2 1.89 1.55 10.56
C THR A 2 1.95 0.24 9.79
N THR A 3 1.56 -0.86 10.44
CA THR A 3 1.39 -2.15 9.76
C THR A 3 0.11 -2.12 8.94
N VAL A 4 0.25 -2.38 7.65
CA VAL A 4 -0.84 -2.46 6.69
C VAL A 4 -0.71 -3.74 5.90
N GLY A 5 -1.80 -4.19 5.30
CA GLY A 5 -1.75 -5.22 4.28
C GLY A 5 -2.49 -4.81 3.02
N ARG A 6 -2.17 -5.50 1.94
CA ARG A 6 -2.88 -5.36 0.67
C ARG A 6 -2.88 -6.66 -0.10
N TRP A 7 -3.88 -6.78 -0.96
CA TRP A 7 -3.87 -7.73 -2.06
C TRP A 7 -3.09 -7.13 -3.24
N MET A 8 -2.29 -7.94 -3.91
CA MET A 8 -1.48 -7.54 -5.06
C MET A 8 -1.20 -8.74 -5.97
N SER A 9 -0.69 -8.48 -7.17
CA SER A 9 -0.13 -9.54 -8.02
C SER A 9 1.18 -10.09 -7.45
N LYS A 10 1.56 -11.32 -7.84
CA LYS A 10 2.85 -11.90 -7.46
C LYS A 10 4.04 -11.05 -7.94
N ALA A 11 3.92 -10.44 -9.12
CA ALA A 11 4.96 -9.57 -9.68
C ALA A 11 5.18 -8.30 -8.83
N GLU A 12 4.10 -7.69 -8.33
CA GLU A 12 4.21 -6.57 -7.39
C GLU A 12 4.88 -6.99 -6.08
N TYR A 13 4.52 -8.16 -5.53
CA TYR A 13 5.16 -8.70 -4.33
C TYR A 13 6.66 -8.88 -4.53
N GLU A 14 7.07 -9.52 -5.62
CA GLU A 14 8.48 -9.73 -5.95
C GLU A 14 9.24 -8.41 -6.12
N MET A 15 8.60 -7.39 -6.71
CA MET A 15 9.17 -6.06 -6.85
C MET A 15 9.33 -5.36 -5.50
N MET A 16 8.34 -5.45 -4.61
CA MET A 16 8.42 -4.91 -3.25
C MET A 16 9.52 -5.62 -2.44
N ALA A 17 9.61 -6.95 -2.55
CA ALA A 17 10.65 -7.74 -1.89
C ALA A 17 12.05 -7.39 -2.40
N LYS A 18 12.20 -7.14 -3.70
CA LYS A 18 13.49 -6.79 -4.32
C LYS A 18 13.93 -5.37 -4.00
N THR A 19 13.00 -4.41 -3.96
CA THR A 19 13.32 -2.97 -3.85
C THR A 19 13.22 -2.44 -2.43
N GLY A 20 12.47 -3.11 -1.55
CA GLY A 20 12.13 -2.58 -0.23
C GLY A 20 11.27 -1.32 -0.29
N ARG A 21 10.61 -1.04 -1.42
CA ARG A 21 9.74 0.12 -1.62
C ARG A 21 8.34 -0.30 -2.02
N MET A 22 7.38 0.60 -1.77
CA MET A 22 6.02 0.42 -2.26
C MET A 22 6.01 0.29 -3.80
N VAL A 23 5.05 -0.45 -4.34
CA VAL A 23 4.76 -0.44 -5.78
C VAL A 23 3.49 0.35 -6.02
N GLU A 24 3.55 1.26 -7.01
CA GLU A 24 2.44 2.12 -7.41
C GLU A 24 1.33 1.29 -8.10
N GLY A 25 0.09 1.46 -7.64
CA GLY A 25 -1.10 0.90 -8.27
C GLY A 25 -1.72 1.81 -9.34
N ALA A 26 -2.85 1.39 -9.90
CA ALA A 26 -3.55 2.14 -10.94
C ALA A 26 -3.92 3.57 -10.47
N GLY A 27 -3.79 4.55 -11.38
CA GLY A 27 -4.11 5.96 -11.08
C GLY A 27 -3.16 6.61 -10.06
N GLY A 28 -1.94 6.08 -9.93
CA GLY A 28 -0.91 6.61 -9.04
C GLY A 28 -1.16 6.32 -7.56
N GLN A 29 -2.09 5.42 -7.25
CA GLN A 29 -2.55 5.16 -5.89
C GLN A 29 -2.48 3.68 -5.57
N THR A 30 -1.90 3.37 -4.42
CA THR A 30 -1.86 2.03 -3.86
C THR A 30 -2.73 1.97 -2.62
N PHE A 31 -3.78 1.15 -2.68
CA PHE A 31 -4.69 0.96 -1.56
C PHE A 31 -4.13 -0.08 -0.59
N VAL A 32 -4.14 0.26 0.70
CA VAL A 32 -3.72 -0.60 1.80
C VAL A 32 -4.72 -0.49 2.94
N ALA A 33 -4.77 -1.49 3.81
CA ALA A 33 -5.68 -1.47 4.95
C ALA A 33 -5.05 -2.04 6.22
N THR A 34 -5.48 -1.53 7.37
CA THR A 34 -5.33 -2.23 8.65
C THR A 34 -6.53 -3.18 8.83
N GLY A 35 -6.33 -4.32 9.50
CA GLY A 35 -7.41 -5.30 9.71
C GLY A 35 -7.37 -6.55 8.82
N GLY A 36 -6.20 -6.85 8.23
CA GLY A 36 -5.97 -8.16 7.62
C GLY A 36 -6.62 -8.35 6.23
N PRO A 37 -6.62 -9.59 5.72
CA PRO A 37 -7.09 -9.90 4.36
C PRO A 37 -8.59 -9.67 4.15
N GLY A 38 -9.38 -9.68 5.23
CA GLY A 38 -10.82 -9.43 5.20
C GLY A 38 -11.20 -7.96 5.05
N ALA A 39 -10.25 -7.02 5.24
CA ALA A 39 -10.49 -5.60 5.07
C ALA A 39 -10.73 -5.20 3.60
N PHE A 40 -10.30 -6.03 2.65
CA PHE A 40 -10.53 -5.82 1.22
C PHE A 40 -10.95 -7.13 0.54
N ASN A 41 -12.25 -7.26 0.24
CA ASN A 41 -12.82 -8.50 -0.27
C ASN A 41 -12.83 -8.61 -1.80
N ALA A 42 -12.59 -7.51 -2.52
CA ALA A 42 -12.70 -7.40 -3.97
C ALA A 42 -11.39 -7.71 -4.75
N ALA A 43 -10.43 -8.39 -4.12
CA ALA A 43 -9.22 -8.82 -4.80
C ALA A 43 -9.52 -9.83 -5.91
N ALA A 44 -8.82 -9.72 -7.05
CA ALA A 44 -8.95 -10.67 -8.15
C ALA A 44 -8.39 -12.05 -7.77
N LYS A 45 -8.94 -13.12 -8.35
CA LYS A 45 -8.39 -14.48 -8.18
C LYS A 45 -6.91 -14.53 -8.59
N GLY A 46 -6.11 -15.25 -7.82
CA GLY A 46 -4.65 -15.31 -8.00
C GLY A 46 -3.87 -14.13 -7.41
N SER A 47 -4.56 -13.15 -6.80
CA SER A 47 -3.90 -12.12 -6.00
C SER A 47 -3.34 -12.72 -4.70
N VAL A 48 -2.21 -12.20 -4.24
CA VAL A 48 -1.57 -12.58 -2.98
C VAL A 48 -1.79 -11.50 -1.93
N TYR A 49 -1.97 -11.92 -0.69
CA TYR A 49 -2.07 -11.02 0.47
C TYR A 49 -0.77 -11.05 1.27
N VAL A 50 -0.27 -9.86 1.61
CA VAL A 50 0.90 -9.66 2.46
C VAL A 50 0.68 -8.49 3.39
N GLU A 51 1.46 -8.45 4.47
CA GLU A 51 1.54 -7.35 5.41
C GLU A 51 2.96 -6.77 5.43
N PHE A 52 3.04 -5.47 5.71
CA PHE A 52 4.30 -4.74 5.80
C PHE A 52 4.08 -3.42 6.55
N GLN A 53 5.16 -2.78 6.93
CA GLN A 53 5.16 -1.48 7.60
C GLN A 53 5.44 -0.35 6.63
N VAL A 54 4.67 0.73 6.78
CA VAL A 54 4.82 1.98 6.02
C VAL A 54 5.00 3.14 6.99
N PRO A 55 5.80 4.17 6.66
CA PRO A 55 5.82 5.41 7.42
C PRO A 55 4.40 6.00 7.55
N THR A 56 3.97 6.29 8.77
CA THR A 56 2.58 6.69 9.06
C THR A 56 2.22 8.01 8.38
N ASN A 57 3.18 8.93 8.28
CA ASN A 57 3.09 10.17 7.51
C ASN A 57 2.95 9.95 5.99
N SER A 58 3.23 8.75 5.47
CA SER A 58 3.10 8.43 4.05
C SER A 58 1.76 7.75 3.71
N LEU A 59 0.85 7.66 4.68
CA LEU A 59 -0.50 7.13 4.51
C LEU A 59 -1.51 8.29 4.46
N LEU A 60 -2.29 8.35 3.39
CA LEU A 60 -3.49 9.19 3.32
C LEU A 60 -4.73 8.37 3.65
N GLN A 61 -5.70 8.99 4.32
CA GLN A 61 -6.96 8.33 4.66
C GLN A 61 -7.71 7.86 3.39
N GLY A 62 -8.18 6.62 3.41
CA GLY A 62 -9.06 6.04 2.41
C GLY A 62 -10.54 6.28 2.72
N GLY A 63 -11.43 5.51 2.09
CA GLY A 63 -12.88 5.65 2.27
C GLY A 63 -13.43 5.07 3.59
N GLN A 64 -12.64 4.28 4.32
CA GLN A 64 -13.00 3.68 5.60
C GLN A 64 -11.91 3.96 6.64
N ALA A 65 -12.24 3.87 7.92
CA ALA A 65 -11.32 4.19 9.02
C ALA A 65 -10.01 3.38 8.96
N ASN A 66 -10.10 2.12 8.55
CA ASN A 66 -8.96 1.22 8.42
C ASN A 66 -8.37 1.17 7.01
N TRP A 67 -8.81 2.01 6.08
CA TRP A 67 -8.31 2.07 4.71
C TRP A 67 -7.41 3.27 4.53
N PHE A 68 -6.33 3.06 3.78
CA PHE A 68 -5.36 4.08 3.48
C PHE A 68 -4.92 4.00 2.02
N LYS A 69 -4.31 5.09 1.56
CA LYS A 69 -3.70 5.22 0.25
C LYS A 69 -2.24 5.59 0.42
N VAL A 70 -1.39 4.92 -0.33
CA VAL A 70 -0.01 5.32 -0.56
C VAL A 70 0.08 5.84 -1.98
N LEU A 71 0.71 7.00 -2.15
CA LEU A 71 0.76 7.66 -3.45
C LEU A 71 2.07 7.36 -4.17
N GLY A 72 2.01 7.30 -5.48
CA GLY A 72 3.18 7.35 -6.35
C GLY A 72 3.22 8.60 -7.22
N PRO A 73 4.26 8.75 -8.05
CA PRO A 73 4.49 9.93 -8.89
C PRO A 73 3.35 10.25 -9.85
N ASN A 74 2.56 9.25 -10.25
CA ASN A 74 1.43 9.44 -11.17
C ASN A 74 0.12 9.85 -10.48
N SER A 75 0.15 10.07 -9.16
CA SER A 75 -1.02 10.54 -8.41
C SER A 75 -1.34 12.01 -8.71
N GLY A 76 -2.61 12.41 -8.57
CA GLY A 76 -3.04 13.79 -8.77
C GLY A 76 -2.33 14.78 -7.84
N LYS A 77 -1.99 15.98 -8.36
CA LYS A 77 -1.20 17.01 -7.66
C LYS A 77 -1.77 17.41 -6.29
N ALA A 78 -3.10 17.47 -6.15
CA ALA A 78 -3.74 17.79 -4.88
C ALA A 78 -3.44 16.75 -3.79
N MET A 79 -3.41 15.46 -4.15
CA MET A 79 -3.08 14.38 -3.21
C MET A 79 -1.59 14.41 -2.85
N GLN A 80 -0.71 14.66 -3.83
CA GLN A 80 0.72 14.84 -3.56
C GLN A 80 0.97 16.01 -2.60
N GLY A 81 0.28 17.14 -2.80
CA GLY A 81 0.37 18.29 -1.90
C GLY A 81 -0.14 17.98 -0.48
N ALA A 82 -1.23 17.22 -0.34
CA ALA A 82 -1.70 16.76 0.96
C ALA A 82 -0.69 15.86 1.67
N LEU A 83 -0.08 14.91 0.93
CA LEU A 83 0.95 14.03 1.45
C LEU A 83 2.19 14.80 1.93
N GLN A 84 2.65 15.79 1.15
CA GLN A 84 3.80 16.63 1.51
C GLN A 84 3.53 17.47 2.76
N LYS A 85 2.30 17.99 2.93
CA LYS A 85 1.93 18.77 4.13
C LYS A 85 2.03 17.98 5.43
N GLN A 86 1.80 16.66 5.38
CA GLN A 86 2.00 15.77 6.53
C GLN A 86 3.42 15.16 6.58
N GLY A 87 4.34 15.62 5.72
CA GLY A 87 5.73 15.17 5.67
C GLY A 87 5.91 13.75 5.10
N GLY A 88 4.95 13.25 4.32
CA GLY A 88 5.01 11.93 3.68
C GLY A 88 5.82 11.89 2.39
N GLU A 89 6.19 10.69 1.97
CA GLU A 89 6.95 10.43 0.74
C GLU A 89 6.11 9.65 -0.28
N LEU A 90 6.29 9.97 -1.57
CA LEU A 90 5.77 9.14 -2.65
C LEU A 90 6.54 7.81 -2.70
N VAL A 91 5.83 6.72 -2.90
CA VAL A 91 6.42 5.38 -3.05
C VAL A 91 7.41 5.08 -1.90
N PRO A 92 7.00 5.20 -0.62
CA PRO A 92 7.90 5.17 0.53
C PRO A 92 8.63 3.83 0.66
N GLN A 93 9.73 3.83 1.40
CA GLN A 93 10.35 2.60 1.86
C GLN A 93 9.38 1.82 2.76
N ILE A 94 9.34 0.51 2.56
CA ILE A 94 8.58 -0.41 3.40
C ILE A 94 9.53 -1.21 4.28
N GLN A 95 9.02 -1.69 5.41
CA GLN A 95 9.77 -2.56 6.32
C GLN A 95 8.96 -3.80 6.67
N ASN A 96 9.64 -4.85 7.14
CA ASN A 96 8.99 -6.04 7.67
C ASN A 96 7.97 -6.67 6.71
N LEU A 97 8.33 -6.77 5.43
CA LEU A 97 7.49 -7.45 4.44
C LEU A 97 7.32 -8.92 4.82
N SER A 98 6.08 -9.32 5.03
CA SER A 98 5.74 -10.71 5.35
C SER A 98 5.96 -11.61 4.13
N PRO A 99 6.13 -12.93 4.34
CA PRO A 99 5.85 -13.89 3.27
C PRO A 99 4.39 -13.76 2.81
N ILE A 100 4.06 -14.37 1.68
CA ILE A 100 2.67 -14.47 1.20
C ILE A 100 1.83 -15.18 2.27
N LEU A 101 0.85 -14.48 2.81
CA LEU A 101 -0.01 -14.98 3.90
C LEU A 101 -1.26 -15.68 3.35
N LYS A 102 -1.81 -15.19 2.22
CA LYS A 102 -2.97 -15.79 1.55
C LYS A 102 -2.90 -15.62 0.03
N VAL A 103 -3.63 -16.49 -0.67
CA VAL A 103 -3.91 -16.40 -2.10
C VAL A 103 -5.42 -16.39 -2.29
N LYS A 104 -5.93 -15.53 -3.18
CA LYS A 104 -7.35 -15.32 -3.45
C LYS A 104 -7.92 -16.28 -4.49
#